data_AF-A0AAP5JXI1-F1
#
_entry.id   AF-A0AAP5JXI1-F1
#
_cell.length_a   1.000
_cell.length_b   1.000
_cell.length_c   1.000
_cell.angle_alpha   90.00
_cell.angle_beta   90.00
_cell.angle_gamma   90.00
#
_symmetry.space_group_name_H-M   'P 1'
#
loop_
_entity.id
_entity.type
_entity.pdbx_description
1 polymer ?
#
loop_
_entity_poly.entity_id
_entity_poly.type
_entity_poly.pdbx_seq_one_letter_code
_entity_poly.pdbx_strand_id
1 'polypeptide(L)'
;MSTNKVTFGLEKVHLAFVDDLSQTTKPAWKKPIPIPGAVRWTPEAQGDSSTFYADNTAYFVTTSNNGYTGELELALLPDAVLAELLGWKIDNNGMLVELSEAIPKKFALLGQVQGDKRNRRFVFYDCQASRPSKERKTQAESVEVGTDVLSLTVSPIEIGGQMVVKGDLELSDTNATAYNGFFESVYVPVFGATGGEANA
;
A
#
# COMPACT_ATOMS: atom_id res chain seq x y z
N MET A 1 -27.12 -1.15 -11.70
CA MET A 1 -26.41 -1.05 -10.40
C MET A 1 -25.98 0.39 -10.22
N SER A 2 -26.33 1.02 -9.10
CA SER A 2 -26.06 2.43 -8.85
C SER A 2 -24.62 2.65 -8.38
N THR A 3 -23.82 3.37 -9.18
CA THR A 3 -22.43 3.74 -8.86
C THR A 3 -22.33 4.67 -7.66
N ASN A 4 -21.26 4.54 -6.87
CA ASN A 4 -20.93 5.51 -5.82
C ASN A 4 -20.79 6.92 -6.41
N LYS A 5 -21.27 7.92 -5.68
CA LYS A 5 -21.11 9.34 -5.99
C LYS A 5 -20.01 9.99 -5.18
N VAL A 6 -19.80 9.51 -3.96
CA VAL A 6 -18.83 10.06 -3.01
C VAL A 6 -18.14 8.95 -2.24
N THR A 7 -16.93 9.24 -1.78
CA THR A 7 -16.18 8.41 -0.83
C THR A 7 -15.95 9.18 0.46
N PHE A 8 -16.07 8.53 1.60
CA PHE A 8 -15.83 9.10 2.91
C PHE A 8 -15.26 8.02 3.83
N GLY A 9 -14.42 8.39 4.79
CA GLY A 9 -13.92 7.47 5.81
C GLY A 9 -12.90 6.44 5.29
N LEU A 10 -11.68 6.54 5.81
CA LEU A 10 -10.67 5.48 5.74
C LEU A 10 -10.84 4.56 6.95
N GLU A 11 -10.94 3.25 6.72
CA GLU A 11 -11.02 2.27 7.80
C GLU A 11 -10.31 0.96 7.43
N LYS A 12 -10.12 0.08 8.42
CA LYS A 12 -9.56 -1.27 8.25
C LYS A 12 -8.21 -1.27 7.51
N VAL A 13 -7.31 -0.36 7.88
CA VAL A 13 -5.94 -0.40 7.36
C VAL A 13 -5.22 -1.64 7.91
N HIS A 14 -4.63 -2.43 7.02
CA HIS A 14 -3.84 -3.60 7.34
C HIS A 14 -2.51 -3.56 6.59
N LEU A 15 -1.50 -4.20 7.18
CA LEU A 15 -0.20 -4.36 6.59
C LEU A 15 0.15 -5.84 6.48
N ALA A 16 0.62 -6.27 5.32
CA ALA A 16 1.06 -7.64 5.11
C ALA A 16 2.52 -7.65 4.64
N PHE A 17 3.45 -8.15 5.46
CA PHE A 17 4.86 -8.23 5.07
C PHE A 17 5.07 -9.19 3.91
N VAL A 18 6.01 -8.89 3.02
CA VAL A 18 6.43 -9.83 1.96
C VAL A 18 6.96 -11.11 2.61
N ASP A 19 6.55 -12.25 2.06
CA ASP A 19 7.01 -13.58 2.49
C ASP A 19 8.08 -14.10 1.51
N ASP A 20 9.33 -13.84 1.85
CA ASP A 20 10.48 -14.25 1.04
C ASP A 20 10.70 -15.78 1.04
N LEU A 21 10.10 -16.51 1.98
CA LEU A 21 10.26 -17.96 2.16
C LEU A 21 9.26 -18.78 1.36
N SER A 22 8.25 -18.14 0.77
CA SER A 22 7.27 -18.82 -0.09
C SER A 22 7.94 -19.38 -1.36
N GLN A 23 7.77 -20.68 -1.57
CA GLN A 23 8.35 -21.42 -2.72
C GLN A 23 7.35 -21.66 -3.85
N THR A 24 6.07 -21.37 -3.65
CA THR A 24 4.99 -21.77 -4.58
C THR A 24 4.53 -20.66 -5.52
N THR A 25 4.49 -19.41 -5.06
CA THR A 25 4.05 -18.27 -5.88
C THR A 25 4.75 -17.01 -5.39
N LYS A 26 5.47 -16.30 -6.28
CA LYS A 26 6.07 -14.99 -5.97
C LYS A 26 5.42 -13.93 -6.84
N PRO A 27 5.08 -12.75 -6.27
CA PRO A 27 5.20 -12.36 -4.86
C PRO A 27 4.18 -13.04 -3.93
N ALA A 28 4.58 -13.25 -2.67
CA ALA A 28 3.72 -13.74 -1.59
C ALA A 28 3.81 -12.79 -0.39
N TRP A 29 2.75 -12.76 0.41
CA TRP A 29 2.66 -11.95 1.63
C TRP A 29 2.16 -12.78 2.79
N LYS A 30 2.63 -12.43 4.00
CA LYS A 30 2.13 -12.98 5.25
C LYS A 30 0.68 -12.54 5.50
N LYS A 31 0.06 -13.12 6.54
CA LYS A 31 -1.28 -12.70 6.98
C LYS A 31 -1.32 -11.18 7.25
N PRO A 32 -2.29 -10.44 6.70
CA PRO A 32 -2.45 -9.02 7.01
C PRO A 32 -2.64 -8.77 8.51
N ILE A 33 -1.89 -7.81 9.04
CA ILE A 33 -1.93 -7.35 10.43
C ILE A 33 -2.74 -6.05 10.47
N PRO A 34 -3.83 -5.96 11.28
CA PRO A 34 -4.59 -4.73 11.40
C PRO A 34 -3.77 -3.63 12.09
N ILE A 35 -3.82 -2.42 11.54
CA ILE A 35 -3.24 -1.22 12.17
C ILE A 35 -4.41 -0.26 12.51
N PRO A 36 -4.87 -0.26 13.77
CA PRO A 36 -5.97 0.62 14.18
C PRO A 36 -5.51 2.10 14.22
N GLY A 37 -6.47 3.02 14.14
CA GLY A 37 -6.21 4.44 14.28
C GLY A 37 -5.78 5.14 13.00
N ALA A 38 -6.09 4.61 11.81
CA ALA A 38 -5.88 5.31 10.55
C ALA A 38 -6.66 6.62 10.48
N VAL A 39 -5.95 7.72 10.27
CA VAL A 39 -6.50 9.07 10.13
C VAL A 39 -6.60 9.42 8.64
N ARG A 40 -5.52 9.19 7.88
CA ARG A 40 -5.43 9.60 6.48
C ARG A 40 -4.40 8.77 5.71
N TRP A 41 -4.65 8.56 4.42
CA TRP A 41 -3.70 8.00 3.46
C TRP A 41 -3.68 8.90 2.21
N THR A 42 -2.52 9.41 1.82
CA THR A 42 -2.36 10.36 0.69
C THR A 42 -1.40 9.80 -0.38
N PRO A 43 -1.87 8.90 -1.26
CA PRO A 43 -1.04 8.40 -2.37
C PRO A 43 -0.95 9.44 -3.50
N GLU A 44 0.28 9.83 -3.83
CA GLU A 44 0.64 10.74 -4.93
C GLU A 44 1.34 9.93 -6.03
N ALA A 45 0.81 9.99 -7.25
CA ALA A 45 1.35 9.21 -8.37
C ALA A 45 2.73 9.72 -8.78
N GLN A 46 3.67 8.80 -8.95
CA GLN A 46 5.01 9.07 -9.43
C GLN A 46 5.15 8.52 -10.85
N GLY A 47 5.64 9.34 -11.77
CA GLY A 47 5.90 8.92 -13.14
C GLY A 47 6.85 9.85 -13.86
N ASP A 48 7.68 9.27 -14.71
CA ASP A 48 8.65 10.00 -15.52
C ASP A 48 8.23 9.94 -16.98
N SER A 49 8.39 11.05 -17.70
CA SER A 49 8.25 11.08 -19.16
C SER A 49 9.62 11.30 -19.82
N SER A 50 10.00 10.43 -20.74
CA SER A 50 11.15 10.64 -21.61
C SER A 50 10.68 10.98 -23.01
N THR A 51 11.12 12.13 -23.52
CA THR A 51 10.80 12.62 -24.85
C THR A 51 12.06 12.59 -25.71
N PHE A 52 12.05 11.77 -26.75
CA PHE A 52 13.05 11.76 -27.79
C PHE A 52 12.65 12.77 -28.89
N TYR A 53 13.55 13.69 -29.21
CA TYR A 53 13.34 14.71 -30.24
C TYR A 53 14.07 14.34 -31.53
N ALA A 54 13.38 14.47 -32.66
CA ALA A 54 13.95 14.37 -34.00
C ALA A 54 13.29 15.42 -34.91
N ASP A 55 14.01 15.92 -35.91
CA ASP A 55 13.54 17.00 -36.79
C ASP A 55 12.98 18.22 -36.06
N ASN A 56 13.61 18.60 -34.93
CA ASN A 56 13.19 19.69 -34.05
C ASN A 56 11.76 19.55 -33.49
N THR A 57 11.20 18.35 -33.48
CA THR A 57 9.91 18.03 -32.85
C THR A 57 10.03 16.86 -31.89
N ALA A 58 9.10 16.76 -30.93
CA ALA A 58 8.97 15.59 -30.07
C ALA A 58 8.56 14.39 -30.95
N TYR A 59 9.51 13.51 -31.22
CA TYR A 59 9.33 12.40 -32.16
C TYR A 59 8.78 11.16 -31.46
N PHE A 60 9.15 10.95 -30.20
CA PHE A 60 8.65 9.84 -29.39
C PHE A 60 8.58 10.25 -27.91
N VAL A 61 7.46 9.97 -27.26
CA VAL A 61 7.27 10.20 -25.82
C VAL A 61 6.96 8.85 -25.18
N THR A 62 7.70 8.49 -24.15
CA THR A 62 7.40 7.35 -23.28
C THR A 62 7.12 7.84 -21.87
N THR A 63 6.17 7.23 -21.19
CA THR A 63 5.81 7.54 -19.80
C THR A 63 5.94 6.28 -18.95
N SER A 64 6.75 6.35 -17.91
CA SER A 64 6.93 5.29 -16.93
C SER A 64 6.03 5.53 -15.72
N ASN A 65 5.30 4.51 -15.29
CA ASN A 65 4.59 4.54 -14.01
C ASN A 65 5.54 4.01 -12.92
N ASN A 66 6.06 4.92 -12.10
CA ASN A 66 7.01 4.59 -11.04
C ASN A 66 6.31 4.30 -9.71
N GLY A 67 4.98 4.23 -9.71
CA GLY A 67 4.16 3.91 -8.55
C GLY A 67 3.67 5.15 -7.82
N TYR A 68 3.83 5.18 -6.49
CA TYR A 68 3.32 6.26 -5.65
C TYR A 68 4.31 6.62 -4.54
N THR A 69 4.27 7.86 -4.07
CA THR A 69 4.73 8.22 -2.73
C THR A 69 3.52 8.65 -1.91
N GLY A 70 3.55 8.54 -0.59
CA GLY A 70 2.43 9.02 0.20
C GLY A 70 2.67 8.97 1.68
N GLU A 71 1.77 9.61 2.44
CA GLU A 71 1.83 9.63 3.89
C GLU A 71 0.64 8.85 4.47
N LEU A 72 0.95 7.87 5.31
CA LEU A 72 -0.02 7.19 6.14
C LEU A 72 0.01 7.82 7.53
N GLU A 73 -1.07 8.50 7.88
CA GLU A 73 -1.25 9.17 9.17
C GLU A 73 -2.06 8.26 10.10
N LEU A 74 -1.49 8.00 11.28
CA LEU A 74 -2.04 7.09 12.29
C LEU A 74 -2.11 7.82 13.63
N ALA A 75 -3.14 7.55 14.43
CA ALA A 75 -3.23 8.06 15.79
C ALA A 75 -2.08 7.53 16.67
N LEU A 76 -1.71 6.27 16.49
CA LEU A 76 -0.56 5.65 17.14
C LEU A 76 -0.09 4.46 16.31
N LEU A 77 1.17 4.48 15.87
CA LEU A 77 1.77 3.32 15.21
C LEU A 77 2.26 2.32 16.27
N PRO A 78 1.80 1.05 16.27
CA PRO A 78 2.27 0.06 17.24
C PRO A 78 3.77 -0.21 17.10
N ASP A 79 4.50 -0.18 18.21
CA ASP A 79 5.96 -0.32 18.22
C ASP A 79 6.43 -1.66 17.62
N ALA A 80 5.66 -2.75 17.80
CA ALA A 80 5.96 -4.04 17.20
C ALA A 80 5.91 -4.00 15.65
N VAL A 81 4.92 -3.27 15.09
CA VAL A 81 4.78 -3.11 13.64
C VAL A 81 5.88 -2.20 13.11
N LEU A 82 6.18 -1.10 13.82
CA LEU A 82 7.29 -0.21 13.49
C LEU A 82 8.64 -0.93 13.51
N ALA A 83 8.86 -1.79 14.50
CA ALA A 83 10.06 -2.60 14.60
C ALA A 83 10.22 -3.54 13.40
N GLU A 84 9.15 -4.24 13.01
CA GLU A 84 9.21 -5.13 11.84
C GLU A 84 9.34 -4.36 10.52
N LEU A 85 8.66 -3.21 10.38
CA LEU A 85 8.71 -2.31 9.22
C LEU A 85 10.12 -1.81 8.94
N LEU A 86 10.80 -1.26 9.94
CA LEU A 86 12.09 -0.61 9.78
C LEU A 86 13.28 -1.52 10.08
N GLY A 87 13.04 -2.75 10.54
CA GLY A 87 14.10 -3.68 10.96
C GLY A 87 14.72 -3.31 12.31
N TRP A 88 14.00 -2.57 13.15
CA TRP A 88 14.43 -2.21 14.50
C TRP A 88 14.21 -3.38 15.47
N LYS A 89 14.72 -3.24 16.69
CA LYS A 89 14.58 -4.27 17.75
C LYS A 89 13.86 -3.70 18.96
N ILE A 90 13.18 -4.58 19.69
CA ILE A 90 12.66 -4.27 21.01
C ILE A 90 13.55 -4.99 22.01
N ASP A 91 14.12 -4.28 22.97
CA ASP A 91 14.96 -4.87 24.02
C ASP A 91 14.11 -5.65 25.04
N ASN A 92 14.76 -6.32 26.00
CA ASN A 92 14.05 -7.09 27.03
C ASN A 92 13.18 -6.23 27.97
N ASN A 93 13.37 -4.90 27.98
CA ASN A 93 12.61 -3.96 28.78
C ASN A 93 11.51 -3.26 27.96
N GLY A 94 11.32 -3.62 26.70
CA GLY A 94 10.32 -3.00 25.81
C GLY A 94 10.79 -1.71 25.13
N MET A 95 12.07 -1.36 25.22
CA MET A 95 12.64 -0.21 24.52
C MET A 95 12.73 -0.52 23.02
N LEU A 96 12.10 0.33 22.19
CA LEU A 96 12.30 0.32 20.75
C LEU A 96 13.68 0.91 20.43
N VAL A 97 14.57 0.07 19.89
CA VAL A 97 15.95 0.38 19.54
C VAL A 97 16.08 0.44 18.03
N GLU A 98 16.32 1.65 17.54
CA GLU A 98 16.70 1.93 16.17
C GLU A 98 18.15 1.43 15.93
N LEU A 99 18.33 0.57 14.91
CA LEU A 99 19.64 0.10 14.50
C LEU A 99 20.10 0.89 13.27
N SER A 100 21.39 1.27 13.21
CA SER A 100 21.95 1.99 12.05
C SER A 100 21.91 1.16 10.77
N GLU A 101 22.12 -0.15 10.90
CA GLU A 101 22.15 -1.11 9.79
C GLU A 101 20.76 -1.71 9.50
N ALA A 102 19.69 -1.16 10.08
CA ALA A 102 18.35 -1.68 9.88
C ALA A 102 17.91 -1.50 8.42
N ILE A 103 17.41 -2.58 7.81
CA ILE A 103 16.89 -2.56 6.44
C ILE A 103 15.36 -2.58 6.49
N PRO A 104 14.67 -1.54 5.99
CA PRO A 104 13.23 -1.53 5.94
C PRO A 104 12.67 -2.67 5.09
N LYS A 105 11.68 -3.37 5.62
CA LYS A 105 11.02 -4.47 4.93
C LYS A 105 9.93 -3.96 3.99
N LYS A 106 9.76 -4.68 2.89
CA LYS A 106 8.66 -4.48 1.95
C LYS A 106 7.38 -5.12 2.47
N PHE A 107 6.25 -4.51 2.15
CA PHE A 107 4.93 -4.97 2.57
C PHE A 107 3.85 -4.55 1.59
N ALA A 108 2.70 -5.20 1.64
CA ALA A 108 1.47 -4.71 1.03
C ALA A 108 0.66 -3.90 2.03
N LEU A 109 0.20 -2.71 1.61
CA LEU A 109 -0.74 -1.88 2.36
C LEU A 109 -2.16 -2.15 1.86
N LEU A 110 -3.05 -2.56 2.76
CA LEU A 110 -4.46 -2.81 2.47
C LEU A 110 -5.31 -1.82 3.26
N GLY A 111 -6.46 -1.46 2.72
CA GLY A 111 -7.42 -0.62 3.44
C GLY A 111 -8.80 -0.62 2.81
N GLN A 112 -9.74 0.03 3.49
CA GLN A 112 -11.09 0.23 3.01
C GLN A 112 -11.44 1.72 3.02
N VAL A 113 -12.05 2.18 1.95
CA VAL A 113 -12.68 3.49 1.84
C VAL A 113 -14.18 3.28 1.75
N GLN A 114 -14.96 3.98 2.57
CA GLN A 114 -16.42 3.88 2.49
C GLN A 114 -16.93 4.71 1.31
N GLY A 115 -18.01 4.24 0.71
CA GLY A 115 -18.74 4.95 -0.33
C GLY A 115 -20.20 5.16 0.10
N ASP A 116 -20.91 6.07 -0.58
CA ASP A 116 -22.33 6.31 -0.29
C ASP A 116 -23.22 5.08 -0.51
N LYS A 117 -22.77 4.11 -1.32
CA LYS A 117 -23.54 2.89 -1.61
C LYS A 117 -22.74 1.63 -1.36
N ARG A 118 -21.45 1.63 -1.69
CA ARG A 118 -20.58 0.45 -1.62
C ARG A 118 -19.20 0.82 -1.14
N ASN A 119 -18.67 0.03 -0.23
CA ASN A 119 -17.31 0.21 0.24
C ASN A 119 -16.32 -0.36 -0.77
N ARG A 120 -15.19 0.31 -0.92
CA ARG A 120 -14.08 -0.08 -1.78
C ARG A 120 -12.90 -0.48 -0.93
N ARG A 121 -12.30 -1.62 -1.22
CA ARG A 121 -11.04 -2.04 -0.62
C ARG A 121 -9.92 -1.78 -1.60
N PHE A 122 -8.76 -1.41 -1.10
CA PHE A 122 -7.57 -1.16 -1.91
C PHE A 122 -6.39 -1.95 -1.38
N VAL A 123 -5.45 -2.22 -2.28
CA VAL A 123 -4.15 -2.80 -1.97
C VAL A 123 -3.06 -2.08 -2.76
N PHE A 124 -1.97 -1.75 -2.11
CA PHE A 124 -0.69 -1.37 -2.73
C PHE A 124 0.30 -2.49 -2.42
N TYR A 125 0.92 -3.08 -3.44
CA TYR A 125 1.55 -4.40 -3.30
C TYR A 125 3.00 -4.37 -2.77
N ASP A 126 3.77 -3.36 -3.18
CA ASP A 126 5.18 -3.23 -2.83
C ASP A 126 5.45 -1.86 -2.21
N CYS A 127 5.03 -1.71 -0.95
CA CYS A 127 5.28 -0.54 -0.12
C CYS A 127 6.57 -0.72 0.68
N GLN A 128 7.33 0.36 0.78
CA GLN A 128 8.46 0.49 1.70
C GLN A 128 8.27 1.74 2.56
N ALA A 129 8.41 1.59 3.87
CA ALA A 129 8.29 2.68 4.80
C ALA A 129 9.63 3.38 5.02
N SER A 130 9.59 4.71 5.10
CA SER A 130 10.68 5.53 5.60
C SER A 130 10.56 5.71 7.12
N ARG A 131 11.63 6.19 7.75
CA ARG A 131 11.60 6.54 9.17
C ARG A 131 10.49 7.57 9.42
N PRO A 132 9.55 7.30 10.35
CA PRO A 132 8.45 8.21 10.63
C PRO A 132 8.94 9.46 11.33
N SER A 133 8.31 10.58 11.01
CA SER A 133 8.42 11.80 11.80
C SER A 133 7.46 11.71 12.98
N LYS A 134 8.00 11.65 14.21
CA LYS A 134 7.20 11.69 15.43
C LYS A 134 7.26 13.07 16.05
N GLU A 135 6.15 13.79 16.00
CA GLU A 135 6.03 15.06 16.70
C GLU A 135 5.58 14.82 18.15
N ARG A 136 6.27 15.42 19.13
CA ARG A 136 5.92 15.32 20.56
C ARG A 136 5.59 16.71 21.08
N LYS A 137 4.32 16.95 21.39
CA LYS A 137 3.83 18.23 21.93
C LYS A 137 3.46 18.08 23.41
N THR A 138 3.65 19.15 24.17
CA THR A 138 3.06 19.27 25.52
C THR A 138 1.56 19.47 25.40
N GLN A 139 0.81 19.08 26.43
CA GLN A 139 -0.63 19.33 26.49
C GLN A 139 -0.90 20.85 26.54
N ALA A 140 -1.81 21.32 25.68
CA ALA A 140 -2.40 22.66 25.74
C ALA A 140 -3.73 22.63 26.51
N GLU A 141 -4.39 23.79 26.70
CA GLU A 141 -5.71 23.85 27.35
C GLU A 141 -6.75 22.95 26.67
N SER A 142 -6.65 22.79 25.36
CA SER A 142 -7.37 21.80 24.56
C SER A 142 -6.50 20.57 24.29
N VAL A 143 -7.09 19.37 24.46
CA VAL A 143 -6.43 18.10 24.14
C VAL A 143 -6.36 17.94 22.62
N GLU A 144 -5.21 18.26 22.03
CA GLU A 144 -4.88 17.87 20.66
C GLU A 144 -4.25 16.47 20.68
N VAL A 145 -4.81 15.55 19.90
CA VAL A 145 -4.26 14.20 19.76
C VAL A 145 -3.11 14.26 18.76
N GLY A 146 -1.92 13.89 19.19
CA GLY A 146 -0.78 13.72 18.30
C GLY A 146 -0.98 12.52 17.36
N THR A 147 -0.41 12.61 16.17
CA THR A 147 -0.45 11.55 15.15
C THR A 147 0.97 11.17 14.72
N ASP A 148 1.17 9.91 14.40
CA ASP A 148 2.37 9.41 13.74
C ASP A 148 2.19 9.48 12.22
N VAL A 149 3.15 10.09 11.52
CA VAL A 149 3.16 10.15 10.06
C VAL A 149 4.22 9.18 9.52
N LEU A 150 3.78 8.21 8.73
CA LEU A 150 4.62 7.23 8.08
C LEU A 150 4.68 7.49 6.57
N SER A 151 5.80 8.01 6.08
CA SER A 151 6.02 8.20 4.65
C SER A 151 6.32 6.86 3.97
N LEU A 152 5.60 6.57 2.89
CA LEU A 152 5.67 5.33 2.14
C LEU A 152 6.04 5.60 0.68
N THR A 153 6.89 4.73 0.14
CA THR A 153 7.12 4.62 -1.31
C THR A 153 6.46 3.32 -1.78
N VAL A 154 5.66 3.40 -2.83
CA VAL A 154 5.06 2.24 -3.50
C VAL A 154 5.69 2.07 -4.87
N SER A 155 6.26 0.90 -5.10
CA SER A 155 6.88 0.54 -6.37
C SER A 155 5.99 -0.43 -7.17
N PRO A 156 6.12 -0.46 -8.51
CA PRO A 156 5.53 -1.52 -9.31
C PRO A 156 6.16 -2.88 -8.98
N ILE A 157 5.34 -3.93 -8.96
CA ILE A 157 5.77 -5.31 -8.77
C ILE A 157 5.15 -6.22 -9.84
N GLU A 158 5.88 -7.23 -10.29
CA GLU A 158 5.36 -8.19 -11.26
C GLU A 158 4.37 -9.16 -10.59
N ILE A 159 3.15 -9.21 -11.11
CA ILE A 159 2.10 -10.15 -10.70
C ILE A 159 1.48 -10.73 -11.97
N GLY A 160 1.56 -12.05 -12.14
CA GLY A 160 0.96 -12.74 -13.29
C GLY A 160 1.48 -12.24 -14.65
N GLY A 161 2.76 -11.87 -14.72
CA GLY A 161 3.41 -11.34 -15.93
C GLY A 161 3.08 -9.89 -16.25
N GLN A 162 2.40 -9.16 -15.36
CA GLN A 162 2.09 -7.74 -15.51
C GLN A 162 2.72 -6.93 -14.38
N MET A 163 3.21 -5.73 -14.69
CA MET A 163 3.67 -4.78 -13.68
C MET A 163 2.46 -4.12 -13.02
N VAL A 164 2.22 -4.45 -11.76
CA VAL A 164 1.08 -3.98 -10.95
C VAL A 164 1.57 -3.10 -9.82
N VAL A 165 0.90 -1.97 -9.59
CA VAL A 165 1.21 -1.05 -8.48
C VAL A 165 0.17 -1.16 -7.37
N LYS A 166 -1.11 -1.08 -7.75
CA LYS A 166 -2.25 -1.10 -6.82
C LYS A 166 -3.43 -1.86 -7.40
N GLY A 167 -4.35 -2.26 -6.53
CA GLY A 167 -5.65 -2.81 -6.89
C GLY A 167 -6.76 -2.16 -6.08
N ASP A 168 -7.92 -2.00 -6.71
CA ASP A 168 -9.14 -1.49 -6.08
C ASP A 168 -10.27 -2.51 -6.31
N LEU A 169 -10.95 -2.93 -5.24
CA LEU A 169 -12.06 -3.87 -5.28
C LEU A 169 -13.29 -3.25 -4.61
N GLU A 170 -14.27 -2.87 -5.43
CA GLU A 170 -15.60 -2.48 -4.95
C GLU A 170 -16.50 -3.72 -4.85
N LEU A 171 -17.29 -3.81 -3.78
CA LEU A 171 -18.20 -4.93 -3.59
C LEU A 171 -19.20 -5.07 -4.76
N SER A 172 -19.33 -6.28 -5.29
CA SER A 172 -20.33 -6.67 -6.28
C SER A 172 -20.90 -8.05 -5.97
N ASP A 173 -22.02 -8.37 -6.59
CA ASP A 173 -22.69 -9.66 -6.41
C ASP A 173 -21.82 -10.85 -6.86
N THR A 174 -20.85 -10.61 -7.75
CA THR A 174 -19.97 -11.64 -8.32
C THR A 174 -18.65 -11.79 -7.57
N ASN A 175 -18.30 -10.86 -6.68
CA ASN A 175 -16.98 -10.85 -6.02
C ASN A 175 -17.04 -10.98 -4.49
N ALA A 176 -18.21 -11.32 -3.92
CA ALA A 176 -18.41 -11.39 -2.47
C ALA A 176 -17.37 -12.28 -1.75
N THR A 177 -16.97 -13.42 -2.32
CA THR A 177 -15.95 -14.29 -1.73
C THR A 177 -14.58 -13.60 -1.66
N ALA A 178 -14.12 -13.02 -2.78
CA ALA A 178 -12.87 -12.27 -2.83
C ALA A 178 -12.91 -11.04 -1.92
N TYR A 179 -14.03 -10.33 -1.91
CA TYR A 179 -14.26 -9.17 -1.07
C TYR A 179 -14.18 -9.56 0.41
N ASN A 180 -14.84 -10.64 0.85
CA ASN A 180 -14.82 -11.05 2.24
C ASN A 180 -13.43 -11.56 2.69
N GLY A 181 -12.70 -12.25 1.82
CA GLY A 181 -11.35 -12.75 2.09
C GLY A 181 -10.22 -11.71 2.00
N PHE A 182 -10.50 -10.48 1.56
CA PHE A 182 -9.48 -9.46 1.24
C PHE A 182 -8.51 -9.12 2.40
N PHE A 183 -8.94 -9.28 3.65
CA PHE A 183 -8.09 -9.03 4.84
C PHE A 183 -7.56 -10.32 5.50
N GLU A 184 -7.96 -11.50 5.03
CA GLU A 184 -7.40 -12.78 5.50
C GLU A 184 -6.08 -13.11 4.79
N SER A 185 -5.98 -12.73 3.52
CA SER A 185 -4.78 -12.84 2.68
C SER A 185 -4.76 -11.71 1.66
N VAL A 186 -3.57 -11.26 1.26
CA VAL A 186 -3.43 -10.26 0.21
C VAL A 186 -4.09 -10.77 -1.08
N TYR A 187 -5.10 -10.04 -1.56
CA TYR A 187 -5.77 -10.38 -2.82
C TYR A 187 -4.85 -10.11 -4.00
N VAL A 188 -4.60 -11.13 -4.82
CA VAL A 188 -3.75 -11.04 -6.01
C VAL A 188 -4.61 -11.12 -7.26
N PRO A 189 -4.50 -10.19 -8.23
CA PRO A 189 -5.28 -10.22 -9.45
C PRO A 189 -4.89 -11.40 -10.33
N VAL A 190 -5.89 -12.04 -10.94
CA VAL A 190 -5.71 -13.03 -11.98
C VAL A 190 -6.13 -12.40 -13.30
N PHE A 191 -5.18 -12.23 -14.21
CA PHE A 191 -5.46 -11.74 -15.56
C PHE A 191 -5.87 -12.94 -16.42
N GLY A 192 -6.99 -12.81 -17.15
CA GLY A 192 -7.40 -13.84 -18.11
C GLY A 192 -6.33 -13.99 -19.19
N ALA A 193 -6.08 -15.22 -19.65
CA ALA A 193 -5.19 -15.46 -20.78
C ALA A 193 -5.72 -14.68 -22.00
N THR A 194 -4.98 -13.70 -22.49
CA THR A 194 -5.22 -13.11 -23.80
C THR A 194 -5.14 -14.24 -24.82
N GLY A 195 -6.26 -14.54 -25.47
CA GLY A 195 -6.31 -15.50 -26.56
C GLY A 195 -5.28 -15.11 -27.61
N GLY A 196 -4.23 -15.92 -27.74
CA GLY A 196 -3.28 -15.80 -28.83
C GLY A 196 -4.00 -16.12 -30.13
N GLU A 197 -4.41 -15.09 -30.87
CA GLU A 197 -4.61 -15.22 -32.30
C GLU A 197 -3.22 -15.39 -32.93
N ALA A 198 -2.80 -16.65 -33.05
CA ALA A 198 -1.80 -17.05 -34.01
C ALA A 198 -2.38 -16.77 -35.40
N ASN A 199 -2.05 -15.61 -35.97
CA ASN A 199 -2.29 -15.36 -37.38
C ASN A 199 -1.33 -16.23 -38.18
N ALA A 200 -1.94 -17.05 -39.03
CA ALA A 200 -1.36 -17.94 -40.01
C ALA A 200 -0.58 -17.21 -41.09
#